data_AF-A0A9X1ZCH2-F1
#
_entry.id   AF-A0A9X1ZCH2-F1
#
_cell.length_a   1.000
_cell.length_b   1.000
_cell.length_c   1.000
_cell.angle_alpha   90.00
_cell.angle_beta   90.00
_cell.angle_gamma   90.00
#
_symmetry.space_group_name_H-M   'P 1'
#
loop_
_entity.id
_entity.type
_entity.pdbx_description
1 polymer ?
#
loop_
_entity_poly.entity_id
_entity_poly.type
_entity_poly.pdbx_seq_one_letter_code
_entity_poly.pdbx_strand_id
1 'polypeptide(L)' 'MSKFNSFFEKLGSDAKLLEEYKQDPQGVMQANGLNDDEIEAVMSGDDNKLKSLSGDKSVKSYMVVYVNKK' A
#
# COMPACT_ATOMS: atom_id res chain seq x y z
N MET A 1 -10.81 3.08 3.90
CA MET A 1 -9.39 2.96 3.51
C MET A 1 -8.74 1.99 4.47
N SER A 2 -7.92 1.06 3.97
CA SER A 2 -7.13 0.15 4.82
C SER A 2 -6.06 0.95 5.59
N LYS A 3 -5.77 0.57 6.84
CA LYS A 3 -4.71 1.21 7.66
C LYS A 3 -3.36 1.19 6.95
N PHE A 4 -3.10 0.09 6.23
CA PHE A 4 -1.99 -0.08 5.30
C PHE A 4 -1.83 1.10 4.32
N ASN A 5 -2.84 1.38 3.50
CA ASN A 5 -2.76 2.46 2.50
C ASN A 5 -2.58 3.83 3.15
N SER A 6 -3.28 4.10 4.25
CA SER A 6 -3.14 5.38 4.96
C SER A 6 -1.75 5.56 5.57
N PHE A 7 -1.10 4.50 6.02
CA PHE A 7 0.28 4.56 6.49
C PHE A 7 1.24 4.92 5.36
N PHE A 8 1.15 4.26 4.20
CA PHE A 8 2.03 4.54 3.06
C PHE A 8 1.79 5.92 2.44
N GLU A 9 0.54 6.40 2.40
CA GLU A 9 0.23 7.79 2.02
C GLU A 9 0.91 8.79 2.95
N LYS A 10 0.87 8.52 4.26
CA LYS A 10 1.53 9.35 5.27
C LYS A 10 3.05 9.26 5.19
N LEU A 11 3.59 8.07 4.96
CA LEU A 11 5.03 7.83 4.77
C LEU A 11 5.60 8.59 3.56
N GLY A 12 4.84 8.68 2.46
CA GLY A 12 5.23 9.44 1.28
C GLY A 12 5.10 10.96 1.44
N SER A 13 4.32 11.43 2.42
CA SER A 13 4.04 12.85 2.65
C SER A 13 4.79 13.44 3.85
N ASP A 14 5.23 12.61 4.79
CA ASP A 14 5.91 12.99 6.02
C ASP A 14 7.38 12.55 5.99
N ALA A 15 8.27 13.52 5.78
CA ALA A 15 9.71 13.28 5.70
C ALA A 15 10.29 12.72 7.00
N LYS A 16 9.73 13.11 8.16
CA LYS A 16 10.20 12.62 9.45
C LYS A 16 9.82 11.16 9.64
N LEU A 17 8.60 10.80 9.25
CA LEU A 17 8.13 9.41 9.27
C LEU A 17 8.99 8.53 8.34
N LEU A 18 9.39 9.06 7.19
CA LEU A 18 10.29 8.37 6.26
C LEU A 18 11.69 8.15 6.85
N GLU A 19 12.24 9.12 7.57
CA GLU A 19 13.53 8.97 8.26
C GLU A 19 13.44 7.93 9.37
N GLU A 20 12.39 7.96 10.20
CA GLU A 20 12.16 6.95 11.24
C GLU A 20 12.01 5.56 10.62
N TYR A 21 11.25 5.42 9.53
CA TYR A 21 11.06 4.16 8.81
C TYR A 21 12.36 3.62 8.22
N LYS A 22 13.30 4.49 7.80
CA LYS A 22 14.62 4.04 7.31
C LYS A 22 15.50 3.51 8.44
N GLN A 23 15.31 3.99 9.67
CA GLN A 23 16.06 3.52 10.84
C GLN A 23 15.47 2.23 11.40
N ASP A 24 14.14 2.19 11.56
CA ASP A 24 13.41 1.04 12.09
C ASP A 24 12.06 0.86 11.36
N PRO A 25 12.07 0.21 10.17
CA PRO A 25 10.85 0.05 9.39
C PRO A 25 9.80 -0.79 10.15
N GLN A 26 10.25 -1.81 10.88
CA GLN A 26 9.36 -2.72 11.59
C GLN A 26 8.68 -2.02 12.77
N GLY A 27 9.47 -1.33 13.61
CA GLY A 27 8.94 -0.58 14.75
C GLY A 27 8.00 0.55 14.34
N VAL A 28 8.32 1.26 13.25
CA VAL A 28 7.45 2.32 12.73
C VAL A 28 6.14 1.75 12.20
N MET A 29 6.15 0.63 11.48
CA MET A 29 4.93 -0.03 11.02
C MET A 29 4.06 -0.51 12.19
N GLN A 30 4.66 -1.14 13.22
CA GLN A 30 3.94 -1.57 14.42
C GLN A 30 3.35 -0.37 15.18
N ALA A 31 4.12 0.71 15.34
CA ALA A 31 3.66 1.93 16.00
C ALA A 31 2.51 2.62 15.25
N ASN A 32 2.43 2.46 13.94
CA ASN A 32 1.33 2.95 13.11
C ASN A 32 0.15 1.96 13.02
N GLY A 33 0.23 0.84 13.74
CA GLY A 33 -0.86 -0.12 13.90
C GLY A 33 -1.05 -1.07 12.72
N LEU A 34 0.01 -1.30 11.94
CA LEU A 34 0.07 -2.43 11.00
C LEU A 34 0.21 -3.73 11.79
N ASN A 35 -0.39 -4.79 11.28
CA ASN A 35 -0.26 -6.13 11.85
C ASN A 35 1.01 -6.83 11.34
N ASP A 36 1.37 -7.93 11.99
CA ASP A 36 2.60 -8.66 11.67
C ASP A 36 2.59 -9.23 10.24
N ASP A 37 1.42 -9.64 9.71
CA ASP A 37 1.29 -10.12 8.33
C ASP A 37 1.55 -9.01 7.28
N GLU A 38 1.06 -7.80 7.54
CA GLU A 38 1.28 -6.61 6.73
C GLU A 38 2.74 -6.19 6.74
N ILE A 39 3.35 -6.24 7.92
CA ILE A 39 4.76 -5.95 8.13
C ILE A 39 5.63 -6.97 7.40
N GLU A 40 5.33 -8.26 7.55
CA GLU A 40 6.08 -9.33 6.90
C GLU A 40 6.02 -9.17 5.38
N ALA A 41 4.86 -8.84 4.80
CA ALA A 41 4.72 -8.60 3.37
C ALA A 41 5.59 -7.45 2.85
N VAL A 42 5.71 -6.37 3.63
CA VAL A 42 6.56 -5.21 3.30
C VAL A 42 8.03 -5.56 3.44
N MET A 43 8.40 -6.24 4.53
CA MET A 43 9.78 -6.64 4.82
C MET A 43 10.29 -7.72 3.86
N SER A 44 9.41 -8.63 3.41
CA SER A 44 9.75 -9.65 2.43
C SER A 44 9.82 -9.11 1.00
N GLY A 45 9.31 -7.89 0.75
CA GLY A 45 9.19 -7.32 -0.59
C GLY A 45 8.27 -8.13 -1.51
N ASP A 46 7.28 -8.84 -0.94
CA ASP A 46 6.39 -9.69 -1.73
C ASP A 46 5.29 -8.83 -2.37
N ASP A 47 5.55 -8.41 -3.61
CA ASP A 47 4.62 -7.62 -4.42
C ASP A 47 3.22 -8.22 -4.53
N ASN A 48 3.08 -9.55 -4.48
CA ASN A 48 1.76 -10.20 -4.55
C ASN A 48 1.00 -10.05 -3.22
N LYS A 49 1.68 -10.26 -2.08
CA LYS A 49 1.10 -9.97 -0.76
C LYS A 49 0.75 -8.49 -0.63
N LEU A 50 1.65 -7.59 -1.04
CA LEU A 50 1.42 -6.15 -1.00
C LEU A 50 0.19 -5.74 -1.81
N LYS A 51 0.01 -6.28 -3.03
CA LYS A 51 -1.20 -6.05 -3.85
C LYS A 51 -2.47 -6.56 -3.18
N SER A 52 -2.41 -7.71 -2.50
CA SER A 52 -3.56 -8.26 -1.77
C SER A 52 -3.94 -7.41 -0.55
N LEU A 53 -2.95 -6.95 0.21
CA LEU A 53 -3.11 -6.12 1.42
C LEU A 53 -3.54 -4.68 1.12
N SER A 54 -3.08 -4.13 0.00
CA SER A 54 -3.48 -2.79 -0.49
C SER A 54 -4.97 -2.71 -0.88
N GLY A 55 -5.64 -3.86 -0.89
CA GLY A 55 -7.04 -4.03 -1.22
C GLY A 55 -7.20 -4.24 -2.72
N ASP A 56 -7.75 -5.40 -3.05
CA ASP A 56 -8.45 -5.69 -4.30
C ASP A 56 -9.60 -4.68 -4.48
N LYS A 57 -9.28 -3.45 -4.90
CA LYS A 57 -10.22 -2.69 -5.70
C LYS A 57 -10.19 -3.38 -7.04
N SER A 58 -11.01 -4.42 -7.17
CA SER A 58 -11.60 -4.87 -8.42
C SER A 58 -11.34 -3.84 -9.50
N VAL A 59 -10.26 -4.06 -10.25
CA VAL A 59 -9.84 -3.16 -11.32
C VAL A 59 -10.91 -3.34 -12.36
N LYS A 60 -12.01 -2.58 -12.24
CA LYS A 60 -13.06 -2.57 -13.23
C LYS A 60 -12.45 -1.90 -14.45
N SER A 61 -11.86 -2.73 -15.30
CA SER A 61 -11.42 -2.35 -16.62
C SER A 61 -12.64 -1.89 -17.39
N TYR A 62 -12.89 -0.58 -17.42
CA TYR A 62 -13.88 0.00 -18.30
C TYR A 62 -13.30 -0.03 -19.72
N MET A 63 -13.70 -1.01 -20.52
CA MET A 63 -13.39 -1.07 -21.94
C MET A 63 -14.21 0.01 -22.66
N VAL A 64 -13.56 1.08 -23.13
CA VAL A 64 -14.19 2.09 -23.97
C VAL A 64 -14.34 1.52 -25.38
N VAL A 65 -15.56 1.14 -25.75
CA VAL A 65 -15.89 0.74 -27.12
C VAL A 65 -16.29 1.99 -27.90
N TYR A 66 -15.40 2.47 -28.78
CA TYR A 66 -15.73 3.53 -29.74
C TYR A 66 -16.47 2.90 -30.93
N VAL A 67 -17.78 3.08 -31.00
CA VAL A 67 -18.58 2.70 -32.18
C VAL A 67 -18.63 3.89 -33.13
N ASN A 68 -17.88 3.80 -34.23
CA ASN A 68 -17.99 4.76 -35.33
C ASN A 68 -19.19 4.35 -36.20
N LYS A 69 -20.32 5.07 -36.09
CA LYS A 69 -21.44 4.89 -37.03
C LYS A 69 -21.07 5.55 -38.36
N LYS A 70 -21.00 4.73 -39.41
CA LYS A 70 -20.96 5.17 -40.81
C LYS A 70 -22.24 5.91 -41.19
#